data_AF-A0A7S4VTN5-F1
#
_entry.id   AF-A0A7S4VTN5-F1
#
_cell.length_a   1.000
_cell.length_b   1.000
_cell.length_c   1.000
_cell.angle_alpha   90.00
_cell.angle_beta   90.00
_cell.angle_gamma   90.00
#
_symmetry.space_group_name_H-M   'P 1'
#
loop_
_entity.id
_entity.type
_entity.pdbx_description
1 polymer ?
#
loop_
_entity_poly.entity_id
_entity_poly.type
_entity_poly.pdbx_seq_one_letter_code
_entity_poly.pdbx_strand_id
1 'polypeptide(L)'
;DAIVCNSSFFLYAMSGPLLATTVSHNLGRTALQKNLPPRMSKRLALALIAYSLLGTFAFALVRPMDRRYLVPTLLSSLITILPASKDFLWALRGPSSRLRTIDVLVADLRDDLTNGVKATARSMLHFNNASNAGYLAAAFFVFAALLLKLADIISMFASHGLQTPDIAFAIASEVTTYAKLTLFSAVVFTLKDAADEKRMKGMVFIQMNLVSSFIFGVISAYRMEKGQLLLPVGAALSSLFTGI
;
A
#
# COMPACT_ATOMS: atom_id res chain seq x y z
N ASP A 1 -30.32 4.60 -9.66
CA ASP A 1 -29.17 3.74 -10.03
C ASP A 1 -27.84 4.47 -10.27
N ALA A 2 -27.80 5.62 -10.96
CA ALA A 2 -26.55 6.38 -11.16
C ALA A 2 -25.90 6.96 -9.88
N ILE A 3 -26.67 7.18 -8.81
CA ILE A 3 -26.18 7.80 -7.57
C ILE A 3 -25.43 6.79 -6.68
N VAL A 4 -25.89 5.53 -6.62
CA VAL A 4 -25.24 4.48 -5.81
C VAL A 4 -23.87 4.11 -6.40
N CYS A 5 -23.78 4.02 -7.72
CA CYS A 5 -22.54 3.73 -8.47
C CYS A 5 -21.42 4.78 -8.25
N ASN A 6 -21.79 6.03 -7.95
CA ASN A 6 -20.81 7.09 -7.64
C ASN A 6 -20.26 6.99 -6.22
N SER A 7 -21.05 6.50 -5.25
CA SER A 7 -20.64 6.45 -3.86
C SER A 7 -19.59 5.37 -3.57
N SER A 8 -19.77 4.15 -4.13
CA SER A 8 -18.80 3.06 -3.97
C SER A 8 -17.49 3.37 -4.69
N PHE A 9 -17.55 3.96 -5.89
CA PHE A 9 -16.38 4.45 -6.61
C PHE A 9 -15.64 5.55 -5.86
N PHE A 10 -16.36 6.51 -5.27
CA PHE A 10 -15.74 7.59 -4.49
C PHE A 10 -15.02 7.06 -3.24
N LEU A 11 -15.68 6.20 -2.46
CA LEU A 11 -15.06 5.55 -1.30
C LEU A 11 -13.84 4.73 -1.71
N TYR A 12 -13.97 3.98 -2.82
CA TYR A 12 -12.84 3.26 -3.40
C TYR A 12 -11.71 4.21 -3.78
N ALA A 13 -11.97 5.30 -4.49
CA ALA A 13 -10.96 6.27 -4.89
C ALA A 13 -10.23 6.87 -3.69
N MET A 14 -10.95 7.20 -2.61
CA MET A 14 -10.41 7.78 -1.39
C MET A 14 -9.67 6.80 -0.48
N SER A 15 -9.90 5.49 -0.61
CA SER A 15 -9.30 4.47 0.27
C SER A 15 -7.77 4.44 0.20
N GLY A 16 -7.18 4.61 -0.98
CA GLY A 16 -5.73 4.65 -1.15
C GLY A 16 -5.08 5.87 -0.47
N PRO A 17 -5.54 7.09 -0.78
CA PRO A 17 -5.06 8.31 -0.12
C PRO A 17 -5.22 8.28 1.40
N LEU A 18 -6.36 7.80 1.92
CA LEU A 18 -6.58 7.65 3.35
C LEU A 18 -5.55 6.70 3.99
N LEU A 19 -5.21 5.60 3.32
CA LEU A 19 -4.17 4.67 3.79
C LEU A 19 -2.82 5.38 3.83
N ALA A 20 -2.47 6.04 2.73
CA ALA A 20 -1.19 6.70 2.56
C ALA A 20 -0.99 7.83 3.58
N THR A 21 -2.00 8.66 3.81
CA THR A 21 -2.00 9.71 4.83
C THR A 21 -1.85 9.12 6.23
N THR A 22 -2.55 8.03 6.55
CA THR A 22 -2.43 7.37 7.86
C THR A 22 -1.02 6.81 8.07
N VAL A 23 -0.46 6.14 7.06
CA VAL A 23 0.90 5.59 7.12
C VAL A 23 1.94 6.71 7.27
N SER A 24 1.83 7.80 6.50
CA SER A 24 2.72 8.96 6.65
C SER A 24 2.58 9.63 8.02
N HIS A 25 1.35 9.84 8.51
CA HIS A 25 1.13 10.39 9.84
C HIS A 25 1.80 9.53 10.93
N ASN A 26 1.66 8.21 10.84
CA ASN A 26 2.30 7.27 11.77
C ASN A 26 3.83 7.27 11.63
N LEU A 27 4.37 7.39 10.43
CA LEU A 27 5.81 7.56 10.20
C LEU A 27 6.34 8.86 10.83
N GLY A 28 5.66 9.98 10.64
CA GLY A 28 6.03 11.26 11.25
C GLY A 28 6.02 11.22 12.78
N ARG A 29 5.00 10.59 13.39
CA ARG A 29 4.94 10.41 14.86
C ARG A 29 6.03 9.49 15.38
N THR A 30 6.31 8.41 14.66
CA THR A 30 7.31 7.43 15.10
C THR A 30 8.73 7.92 14.94
N ALA A 31 9.00 8.79 13.96
CA ALA A 31 10.27 9.50 13.84
C ALA A 31 10.56 10.38 15.07
N LEU A 32 9.52 10.98 15.66
CA LEU A 32 9.64 11.82 16.86
C LEU A 32 9.73 10.98 18.16
N GLN A 33 9.02 9.86 18.23
CA GLN A 33 8.85 9.09 19.47
C GLN A 33 9.68 7.79 19.56
N LYS A 34 10.48 7.45 18.53
CA LYS A 34 11.26 6.18 18.41
C LYS A 34 10.42 4.90 18.56
N ASN A 35 9.12 4.97 18.33
CA ASN A 35 8.19 3.85 18.57
C ASN A 35 8.20 2.78 17.48
N LEU A 36 8.68 3.08 16.26
CA LEU A 36 8.88 2.08 15.21
C LEU A 36 10.37 1.74 15.03
N PRO A 37 10.73 0.45 14.93
CA PRO A 37 12.04 0.03 14.46
C PRO A 37 12.38 0.66 13.10
N PRO A 38 13.63 1.10 12.87
CA PRO A 38 14.05 1.72 11.61
C PRO A 38 13.70 0.88 10.36
N ARG A 39 13.79 -0.46 10.46
CA ARG A 39 13.46 -1.39 9.38
C ARG A 39 11.98 -1.31 8.96
N MET A 40 11.06 -1.21 9.91
CA MET A 40 9.63 -1.08 9.64
C MET A 40 9.32 0.27 9.01
N SER A 41 9.92 1.34 9.53
CA SER A 41 9.72 2.70 8.99
C SER A 41 10.19 2.82 7.54
N LYS A 42 11.38 2.27 7.23
CA LYS A 42 11.91 2.22 5.86
C LYS A 42 10.99 1.47 4.90
N ARG A 43 10.48 0.30 5.29
CA ARG A 43 9.55 -0.49 4.45
C ARG A 43 8.28 0.29 4.14
N LEU A 44 7.64 0.87 5.15
CA LEU A 44 6.42 1.67 4.97
C LEU A 44 6.66 2.89 4.08
N ALA A 45 7.79 3.58 4.29
CA ALA A 45 8.13 4.76 3.52
C ALA A 45 8.47 4.41 2.05
N LEU A 46 9.15 3.28 1.79
CA LEU A 46 9.35 2.76 0.43
C LEU A 46 8.01 2.40 -0.24
N ALA A 47 7.10 1.79 0.50
CA ALA A 47 5.77 1.45 0.00
C ALA A 47 4.91 2.68 -0.33
N LEU A 48 5.03 3.76 0.45
CA LEU A 48 4.39 5.05 0.15
C LEU A 48 4.93 5.66 -1.15
N ILE A 49 6.24 5.58 -1.38
CA ILE A 49 6.86 6.03 -2.62
C ILE A 49 6.36 5.19 -3.79
N ALA A 50 6.37 3.86 -3.66
CA ALA A 50 5.86 2.97 -4.69
C ALA A 50 4.39 3.25 -5.01
N TYR A 51 3.54 3.41 -3.98
CA TYR A 51 2.14 3.81 -4.13
C TYR A 51 1.99 5.11 -4.91
N SER A 52 2.80 6.12 -4.58
CA SER A 52 2.77 7.44 -5.22
C SER A 52 3.22 7.40 -6.67
N LEU A 53 4.29 6.65 -6.96
CA LEU A 53 4.82 6.47 -8.32
C LEU A 53 3.80 5.73 -9.19
N LEU A 54 3.22 4.65 -8.68
CA LEU A 54 2.18 3.89 -9.38
C LEU A 54 0.90 4.71 -9.58
N GLY A 55 0.50 5.52 -8.60
CA GLY A 55 -0.63 6.44 -8.72
C GLY A 55 -0.38 7.52 -9.78
N THR A 56 0.83 8.09 -9.83
CA THR A 56 1.23 9.06 -10.85
C THR A 56 1.29 8.42 -12.24
N PHE A 57 1.77 7.17 -12.33
CA PHE A 57 1.76 6.41 -13.58
C PHE A 57 0.34 6.11 -14.05
N ALA A 58 -0.55 5.63 -13.16
CA ALA A 58 -1.97 5.43 -13.47
C ALA A 58 -2.63 6.73 -13.97
N PHE A 59 -2.31 7.86 -13.33
CA PHE A 59 -2.78 9.17 -13.77
C PHE A 59 -2.29 9.53 -15.19
N ALA A 60 -1.01 9.28 -15.48
CA ALA A 60 -0.43 9.58 -16.79
C ALA A 60 -1.14 8.81 -17.92
N LEU A 61 -1.64 7.61 -17.65
CA LEU A 61 -2.44 6.81 -18.61
C LEU A 61 -3.82 7.41 -18.88
N VAL A 62 -4.42 8.11 -17.92
CA VAL A 62 -5.79 8.68 -18.01
C VAL A 62 -5.78 10.14 -18.49
N ARG A 63 -4.61 10.71 -18.74
CA ARG A 63 -4.42 12.12 -19.17
C ARG A 63 -5.32 12.60 -20.33
N PRO A 64 -5.75 11.77 -21.32
CA PRO A 64 -6.67 12.23 -22.36
C PRO A 64 -8.16 12.31 -21.92
N MET A 65 -8.53 11.94 -20.69
CA MET A 65 -9.92 11.88 -20.24
C MET A 65 -10.44 13.16 -19.56
N ASP A 66 -11.76 13.21 -19.34
CA ASP A 66 -12.50 14.34 -18.81
C ASP A 66 -11.93 14.85 -17.46
N ARG A 67 -11.74 16.17 -17.35
CA ARG A 67 -11.03 16.85 -16.25
C ARG A 67 -11.66 16.62 -14.87
N ARG A 68 -12.96 16.26 -14.83
CA ARG A 68 -13.73 16.10 -13.59
C ARG A 68 -13.23 14.94 -12.71
N TYR A 69 -12.71 13.88 -13.32
CA TYR A 69 -12.19 12.70 -12.62
C TYR A 69 -10.67 12.75 -12.40
N LEU A 70 -9.97 13.57 -13.18
CA LEU A 70 -8.51 13.76 -13.09
C LEU A 70 -8.10 14.49 -11.81
N VAL A 71 -8.82 15.55 -11.43
CA VAL A 71 -8.41 16.44 -10.33
C VAL A 71 -8.39 15.73 -8.97
N PRO A 72 -9.43 15.01 -8.51
CA PRO A 72 -9.42 14.40 -7.17
C PRO A 72 -8.34 13.32 -7.03
N THR A 73 -8.14 12.54 -8.09
CA THR A 73 -7.16 11.44 -8.13
C THR A 73 -5.73 11.99 -8.11
N LEU A 74 -5.45 13.05 -8.86
CA LEU A 74 -4.15 13.72 -8.86
C LEU A 74 -3.88 14.44 -7.54
N LEU A 75 -4.84 15.22 -7.04
CA LEU A 75 -4.67 15.98 -5.81
C LEU A 75 -4.37 15.03 -4.65
N SER A 76 -5.11 13.93 -4.55
CA SER A 76 -4.91 12.95 -3.50
C SER A 76 -3.53 12.26 -3.59
N SER A 77 -3.06 11.94 -4.80
CA SER A 77 -1.72 11.37 -5.03
C SER A 77 -0.61 12.38 -4.67
N LEU A 78 -0.73 13.64 -5.10
CA LEU A 78 0.27 14.69 -4.85
C LEU A 78 0.31 15.11 -3.39
N ILE A 79 -0.84 15.24 -2.73
CA ILE A 79 -0.93 15.57 -1.31
C ILE A 79 -0.27 14.46 -0.46
N THR A 80 -0.30 13.21 -0.92
CA THR A 80 0.40 12.11 -0.22
C THR A 80 1.91 12.08 -0.49
N ILE A 81 2.39 12.60 -1.63
CA ILE A 81 3.82 12.58 -2.00
C ILE A 81 4.65 13.51 -1.12
N LEU A 82 4.18 14.72 -0.84
CA LEU A 82 5.00 15.72 -0.13
C LEU A 82 5.31 15.34 1.33
N PRO A 83 4.35 14.87 2.14
CA PRO A 83 4.64 14.38 3.49
C PRO A 83 5.45 13.07 3.45
N ALA A 84 5.08 12.12 2.58
CA ALA A 84 5.75 10.83 2.49
C ALA A 84 7.22 10.95 2.06
N SER A 85 7.54 11.84 1.12
CA SER A 85 8.91 12.09 0.69
C SER A 85 9.76 12.71 1.80
N LYS A 86 9.22 13.67 2.55
CA LYS A 86 9.90 14.24 3.72
C LYS A 86 10.16 13.19 4.80
N ASP A 87 9.16 12.38 5.12
CA ASP A 87 9.27 11.32 6.13
C ASP A 87 10.22 10.20 5.68
N PHE A 88 10.23 9.86 4.39
CA PHE A 88 11.18 8.91 3.80
C PHE A 88 12.61 9.43 3.85
N LEU A 89 12.83 10.69 3.46
CA LEU A 89 14.13 11.35 3.57
C LEU A 89 14.64 11.32 5.02
N TRP A 90 13.77 11.59 5.99
CA TRP A 90 14.10 11.45 7.41
C TRP A 90 14.42 10.01 7.82
N ALA A 91 13.62 9.04 7.37
CA ALA A 91 13.84 7.62 7.66
C ALA A 91 15.15 7.09 7.07
N LEU A 92 15.56 7.57 5.88
CA LEU A 92 16.84 7.22 5.26
C LEU A 92 18.03 7.90 5.93
N ARG A 93 17.89 9.16 6.33
CA ARG A 93 18.97 9.92 6.98
C ARG A 93 19.38 9.31 8.32
N GLY A 94 18.42 8.67 8.99
CA GLY A 94 18.61 8.16 10.34
C GLY A 94 18.90 9.28 11.35
N PRO A 95 19.05 8.93 12.64
CA PRO A 95 19.32 9.91 13.69
C PRO A 95 20.71 10.57 13.59
N SER A 96 21.63 10.07 12.76
CA SER A 96 22.94 10.69 12.53
C SER A 96 22.85 11.72 11.41
N SER A 97 22.81 13.00 11.79
CA SER A 97 22.61 14.19 10.94
C SER A 97 23.68 14.47 9.86
N ARG A 98 24.55 13.53 9.51
CA ARG A 98 25.49 13.72 8.39
C ARG A 98 24.78 13.52 7.05
N LEU A 99 24.84 14.56 6.22
CA LEU A 99 24.48 14.49 4.79
C LEU A 99 25.25 13.34 4.15
N ARG A 100 24.58 12.20 3.91
CA ARG A 100 25.13 11.13 3.07
C ARG A 100 25.07 11.59 1.62
N THR A 101 26.16 11.40 0.89
CA THR A 101 26.22 11.63 -0.56
C THR A 101 25.19 10.75 -1.27
N ILE A 102 24.66 11.20 -2.43
CA ILE A 102 23.64 10.48 -3.20
C ILE A 102 24.08 9.04 -3.51
N ASP A 103 25.35 8.82 -3.81
CA ASP A 103 25.88 7.49 -4.12
C ASP A 103 25.77 6.51 -2.94
N VAL A 104 26.01 6.99 -1.72
CA VAL A 104 25.85 6.19 -0.50
C VAL A 104 24.37 5.88 -0.27
N LEU A 105 23.49 6.84 -0.55
CA LEU A 105 22.05 6.65 -0.44
C LEU A 105 21.54 5.58 -1.43
N VAL A 106 22.03 5.60 -2.67
CA VAL A 106 21.66 4.62 -3.71
C VAL A 106 22.20 3.23 -3.36
N ALA A 107 23.44 3.14 -2.88
CA ALA A 107 24.02 1.88 -2.42
C ALA A 107 23.24 1.29 -1.25
N ASP A 108 22.91 2.10 -0.24
CA ASP A 108 22.07 1.71 0.90
C ASP A 108 20.68 1.27 0.45
N LEU A 109 20.06 1.98 -0.52
CA LEU A 109 18.75 1.62 -1.06
C LEU A 109 18.77 0.28 -1.78
N ARG A 110 19.84 0.02 -2.56
CA ARG A 110 20.02 -1.25 -3.28
C ARG A 110 20.21 -2.40 -2.31
N ASP A 111 21.03 -2.20 -1.28
CA ASP A 111 21.26 -3.20 -0.24
C ASP A 111 19.97 -3.45 0.56
N ASP A 112 19.27 -2.39 0.97
CA ASP A 112 17.97 -2.47 1.63
C ASP A 112 16.90 -3.13 0.74
N LEU A 113 16.92 -2.95 -0.59
CA LEU A 113 15.99 -3.64 -1.49
C LEU A 113 16.31 -5.14 -1.53
N THR A 114 17.57 -5.50 -1.80
CA THR A 114 17.97 -6.90 -1.96
C THR A 114 17.87 -7.68 -0.66
N ASN A 115 18.37 -7.12 0.44
CA ASN A 115 18.28 -7.72 1.76
C ASN A 115 16.87 -7.60 2.34
N GLY A 116 16.14 -6.53 2.03
CA GLY A 116 14.75 -6.35 2.44
C GLY A 116 13.81 -7.36 1.80
N VAL A 117 13.98 -7.66 0.50
CA VAL A 117 13.24 -8.73 -0.19
C VAL A 117 13.58 -10.09 0.44
N LYS A 118 14.88 -10.40 0.62
CA LYS A 118 15.29 -11.65 1.29
C LYS A 118 14.72 -11.77 2.70
N ALA A 119 14.74 -10.69 3.47
CA ALA A 119 14.27 -10.69 4.85
C ALA A 119 12.74 -10.73 4.93
N THR A 120 12.03 -10.22 3.91
CA THR A 120 10.56 -10.36 3.79
C THR A 120 10.20 -11.79 3.39
N ALA A 121 10.91 -12.39 2.42
CA ALA A 121 10.74 -13.80 2.07
C ALA A 121 11.03 -14.74 3.25
N ARG A 122 12.11 -14.49 4.00
CA ARG A 122 12.42 -15.26 5.21
C ARG A 122 11.37 -15.06 6.31
N SER A 123 10.84 -13.84 6.47
CA SER A 123 9.74 -13.54 7.40
C SER A 123 8.49 -14.34 7.06
N MET A 124 8.19 -14.59 5.78
CA MET A 124 7.04 -15.41 5.36
C MET A 124 7.18 -16.90 5.73
N LEU A 125 8.40 -17.40 5.92
CA LEU A 125 8.66 -18.81 6.22
C LEU A 125 8.76 -19.13 7.72
N HIS A 126 8.72 -18.12 8.60
CA HIS A 126 8.86 -18.30 10.04
C HIS A 126 7.53 -18.08 10.77
N PHE A 127 7.14 -19.08 11.58
CA PHE A 127 5.94 -19.07 12.42
C PHE A 127 6.35 -19.13 13.89
N ASN A 128 6.19 -18.02 14.61
CA ASN A 128 6.60 -17.94 16.02
C ASN A 128 5.42 -17.90 17.01
N ASN A 129 4.21 -17.54 16.58
CA ASN A 129 3.04 -17.39 17.46
C ASN A 129 1.71 -17.54 16.71
N ALA A 130 0.65 -17.97 17.40
CA ALA A 130 -0.71 -18.06 16.84
C ALA A 130 -1.27 -16.70 16.39
N SER A 131 -0.94 -15.61 17.10
CA SER A 131 -1.30 -14.23 16.70
C SER A 131 -0.63 -13.79 15.39
N ASN A 132 0.55 -14.33 15.05
CA ASN A 132 1.24 -14.06 13.79
C ASN A 132 0.61 -14.84 12.62
N ALA A 133 0.07 -16.04 12.86
CA ALA A 133 -0.51 -16.88 11.80
C ALA A 133 -1.56 -16.13 10.96
N GLY A 134 -2.33 -15.25 11.59
CA GLY A 134 -3.31 -14.41 10.91
C GLY A 134 -2.71 -13.37 9.96
N TYR A 135 -1.75 -12.58 10.45
CA TYR A 135 -1.03 -11.62 9.63
C TYR A 135 -0.24 -12.29 8.51
N LEU A 136 0.25 -13.50 8.74
CA LEU A 136 0.95 -14.28 7.73
C LEU A 136 -0.01 -14.80 6.65
N ALA A 137 -1.17 -15.33 7.02
CA ALA A 137 -2.22 -15.70 6.07
C ALA A 137 -2.68 -14.49 5.24
N ALA A 138 -2.88 -13.34 5.88
CA ALA A 138 -3.18 -12.09 5.20
C ALA A 138 -2.05 -11.66 4.24
N ALA A 139 -0.78 -11.78 4.65
CA ALA A 139 0.36 -11.46 3.80
C ALA A 139 0.44 -12.35 2.56
N PHE A 140 0.22 -13.67 2.70
CA PHE A 140 0.16 -14.59 1.57
C PHE A 140 -1.00 -14.27 0.63
N PHE A 141 -2.17 -13.99 1.19
CA PHE A 141 -3.35 -13.63 0.40
C PHE A 141 -3.10 -12.36 -0.41
N VAL A 142 -2.57 -11.30 0.22
CA VAL A 142 -2.27 -10.03 -0.46
C VAL A 142 -1.19 -10.21 -1.51
N PHE A 143 -0.17 -11.03 -1.23
CA PHE A 143 0.88 -11.35 -2.20
C PHE A 143 0.31 -12.06 -3.43
N ALA A 144 -0.55 -13.07 -3.24
CA ALA A 144 -1.25 -13.72 -4.35
C ALA A 144 -2.13 -12.74 -5.13
N ALA A 145 -2.87 -11.87 -4.43
CA ALA A 145 -3.70 -10.84 -5.06
C ALA A 145 -2.86 -9.83 -5.87
N LEU A 146 -1.67 -9.45 -5.38
CA LEU A 146 -0.72 -8.61 -6.11
C LEU A 146 -0.26 -9.28 -7.40
N LEU A 147 0.14 -10.56 -7.35
CA LEU A 147 0.58 -11.30 -8.54
C LEU A 147 -0.54 -11.43 -9.57
N LEU A 148 -1.76 -11.78 -9.14
CA LEU A 148 -2.91 -11.85 -10.03
C LEU A 148 -3.20 -10.50 -10.67
N LYS A 149 -3.17 -9.41 -9.89
CA LYS A 149 -3.39 -8.06 -10.42
C LYS A 149 -2.30 -7.61 -11.37
N LEU A 150 -1.05 -7.97 -11.11
CA LEU A 150 0.05 -7.71 -12.03
C LEU A 150 -0.13 -8.47 -13.35
N ALA A 151 -0.54 -9.74 -13.28
CA ALA A 151 -0.86 -10.55 -14.45
C ALA A 151 -2.04 -9.95 -15.24
N ASP A 152 -3.09 -9.48 -14.57
CA ASP A 152 -4.22 -8.78 -15.20
C ASP A 152 -3.73 -7.54 -15.97
N ILE A 153 -2.90 -6.68 -15.34
CA ILE A 153 -2.36 -5.47 -15.97
C ILE A 153 -1.52 -5.82 -17.21
N ILE A 154 -0.62 -6.79 -17.09
CA ILE A 154 0.25 -7.23 -18.21
C ILE A 154 -0.61 -7.80 -19.34
N SER A 155 -1.61 -8.63 -19.00
CA SER A 155 -2.49 -9.26 -19.98
C SER A 155 -3.31 -8.21 -20.74
N MET A 156 -3.90 -7.22 -20.06
CA MET A 156 -4.63 -6.11 -20.69
C MET A 156 -3.72 -5.28 -21.60
N PHE A 157 -2.52 -4.96 -21.13
CA PHE A 157 -1.55 -4.20 -21.92
C PHE A 157 -1.10 -4.97 -23.17
N ALA A 158 -0.83 -6.28 -23.05
CA ALA A 158 -0.40 -7.12 -24.16
C ALA A 158 -1.50 -7.38 -25.21
N SER A 159 -2.74 -7.52 -24.76
CA SER A 159 -3.88 -7.84 -25.63
C SER A 159 -4.48 -6.63 -26.33
N HIS A 160 -4.54 -5.47 -25.67
CA HIS A 160 -5.27 -4.30 -26.18
C HIS A 160 -4.41 -3.05 -26.32
N GLY A 161 -3.21 -3.02 -25.71
CA GLY A 161 -2.37 -1.82 -25.66
C GLY A 161 -3.08 -0.63 -25.01
N LEU A 162 -2.77 0.58 -25.48
CA LEU A 162 -3.41 1.84 -25.05
C LEU A 162 -4.24 2.46 -26.18
N GLN A 163 -4.88 1.62 -26.99
CA GLN A 163 -5.50 2.05 -28.25
C GLN A 163 -6.75 2.93 -28.06
N THR A 164 -7.53 2.68 -27.00
CA THR A 164 -8.74 3.47 -26.71
C THR A 164 -8.70 4.08 -25.31
N PRO A 165 -9.39 5.21 -25.08
CA PRO A 165 -9.52 5.81 -23.76
C PRO A 165 -10.09 4.84 -22.72
N ASP A 166 -11.10 4.04 -23.09
CA ASP A 166 -11.75 3.10 -22.17
C ASP A 166 -10.79 2.01 -21.69
N ILE A 167 -9.93 1.50 -22.59
CA ILE A 167 -8.89 0.52 -22.24
C ILE A 167 -7.84 1.18 -21.34
N ALA A 168 -7.41 2.39 -21.65
CA ALA A 168 -6.45 3.13 -20.82
C ALA A 168 -6.99 3.38 -19.41
N PHE A 169 -8.28 3.70 -19.28
CA PHE A 169 -8.96 3.84 -17.99
C PHE A 169 -9.05 2.53 -17.21
N ALA A 170 -9.38 1.42 -17.89
CA ALA A 170 -9.41 0.10 -17.27
C ALA A 170 -8.02 -0.28 -16.71
N ILE A 171 -6.96 -0.12 -17.50
CA ILE A 171 -5.57 -0.37 -17.08
C ILE A 171 -5.21 0.54 -15.89
N ALA A 172 -5.50 1.84 -15.96
CA ALA A 172 -5.21 2.77 -14.88
C ALA A 172 -5.96 2.42 -13.57
N SER A 173 -7.21 1.96 -13.67
CA SER A 173 -7.97 1.45 -12.53
C SER A 173 -7.30 0.21 -11.91
N GLU A 174 -6.83 -0.73 -12.72
CA GLU A 174 -6.09 -1.90 -12.22
C GLU A 174 -4.74 -1.52 -11.60
N VAL A 175 -3.97 -0.62 -12.23
CA VAL A 175 -2.71 -0.08 -11.66
C VAL A 175 -2.96 0.61 -10.32
N THR A 176 -4.01 1.41 -10.21
CA THR A 176 -4.40 2.07 -8.95
C THR A 176 -4.72 1.05 -7.86
N THR A 177 -5.37 -0.06 -8.24
CA THR A 177 -5.66 -1.17 -7.32
C THR A 177 -4.38 -1.84 -6.86
N TYR A 178 -3.48 -2.12 -7.80
CA TYR A 178 -2.18 -2.71 -7.54
C TYR A 178 -1.35 -1.82 -6.60
N ALA A 179 -1.39 -0.50 -6.79
CA ALA A 179 -0.75 0.48 -5.89
C ALA A 179 -1.30 0.37 -4.46
N LYS A 180 -2.63 0.35 -4.30
CA LYS A 180 -3.27 0.20 -2.98
C LYS A 180 -2.90 -1.11 -2.30
N LEU A 181 -2.92 -2.22 -3.05
CA LEU A 181 -2.51 -3.53 -2.54
C LEU A 181 -1.03 -3.57 -2.16
N THR A 182 -0.17 -2.84 -2.87
CA THR A 182 1.26 -2.73 -2.56
C THR A 182 1.48 -2.00 -1.24
N LEU A 183 0.77 -0.89 -1.02
CA LEU A 183 0.82 -0.19 0.25
C LEU A 183 0.25 -1.06 1.39
N PHE A 184 -0.88 -1.72 1.13
CA PHE A 184 -1.51 -2.63 2.10
C PHE A 184 -0.59 -3.80 2.48
N SER A 185 0.11 -4.40 1.52
CA SER A 185 1.06 -5.50 1.80
C SER A 185 2.15 -5.04 2.76
N ALA A 186 2.72 -3.86 2.55
CA ALA A 186 3.73 -3.30 3.44
C ALA A 186 3.19 -3.03 4.85
N VAL A 187 1.93 -2.59 4.98
CA VAL A 187 1.25 -2.43 6.27
C VAL A 187 1.07 -3.78 6.96
N VAL A 188 0.56 -4.79 6.26
CA VAL A 188 0.37 -6.15 6.81
C VAL A 188 1.69 -6.75 7.27
N PHE A 189 2.76 -6.66 6.47
CA PHE A 189 4.09 -7.12 6.89
C PHE A 189 4.64 -6.36 8.09
N THR A 190 4.32 -5.07 8.21
CA THR A 190 4.74 -4.27 9.37
C THR A 190 3.98 -4.68 10.63
N LEU A 191 2.68 -4.93 10.53
CA LEU A 191 1.86 -5.47 11.63
C LEU A 191 2.33 -6.88 12.02
N LYS A 192 2.67 -7.72 11.03
CA LYS A 192 3.22 -9.05 11.23
C LYS A 192 4.53 -9.01 12.02
N ASP A 193 5.50 -8.22 11.56
CA ASP A 193 6.80 -8.09 12.24
C ASP A 193 6.61 -7.47 13.66
N ALA A 194 5.66 -6.55 13.86
CA ALA A 194 5.33 -6.01 15.18
C ALA A 194 4.67 -7.05 16.11
N ALA A 195 3.87 -7.96 15.57
CA ALA A 195 3.31 -9.09 16.31
C ALA A 195 4.40 -10.10 16.72
N ASP A 196 5.34 -10.40 15.82
CA ASP A 196 6.50 -11.25 16.10
C ASP A 196 7.38 -10.66 17.23
N GLU A 197 7.56 -9.34 17.24
CA GLU A 197 8.33 -8.63 18.29
C GLU A 197 7.51 -8.34 19.56
N LYS A 198 6.24 -8.78 19.66
CA LYS A 198 5.31 -8.51 20.76
C LYS A 198 5.08 -7.01 21.04
N ARG A 199 5.12 -6.17 20.00
CA ARG A 199 4.99 -4.69 20.07
C ARG A 199 3.61 -4.15 19.68
N MET A 200 2.63 -5.02 19.41
CA MET A 200 1.28 -4.67 18.94
C MET A 200 0.47 -3.76 19.88
N LYS A 201 0.87 -3.61 21.15
CA LYS A 201 0.16 -2.79 22.15
C LYS A 201 0.24 -1.28 21.88
N GLY A 202 1.07 -0.83 20.94
CA GLY A 202 1.18 0.59 20.59
C GLY A 202 -0.02 1.11 19.79
N MET A 203 -0.50 2.31 20.12
CA MET A 203 -1.61 2.98 19.43
C MET A 203 -1.40 3.07 17.90
N VAL A 204 -0.15 3.17 17.45
CA VAL A 204 0.22 3.17 16.02
C VAL A 204 -0.21 1.88 15.33
N PHE A 205 0.04 0.72 15.93
CA PHE A 205 -0.30 -0.56 15.33
C PHE A 205 -1.81 -0.81 15.31
N ILE A 206 -2.51 -0.39 16.37
CA ILE A 206 -3.99 -0.44 16.43
C ILE A 206 -4.59 0.43 15.31
N GLN A 207 -4.13 1.67 15.17
CA GLN A 207 -4.60 2.56 14.10
C GLN A 207 -4.31 2.00 12.71
N MET A 208 -3.11 1.45 12.49
CA MET A 208 -2.75 0.82 11.22
C MET A 208 -3.63 -0.39 10.92
N ASN A 209 -3.97 -1.21 11.92
CA ASN A 209 -4.82 -2.40 11.75
C ASN A 209 -6.28 -2.02 11.44
N LEU A 210 -6.83 -1.01 12.11
CA LEU A 210 -8.19 -0.53 11.86
C LEU A 210 -8.32 0.10 10.47
N VAL A 211 -7.38 0.98 10.11
CA VAL A 211 -7.39 1.67 8.83
C VAL A 211 -7.15 0.69 7.68
N SER A 212 -6.22 -0.26 7.85
CA SER A 212 -5.97 -1.29 6.84
C SER A 212 -7.21 -2.16 6.62
N SER A 213 -7.89 -2.60 7.69
CA SER A 213 -9.10 -3.41 7.60
C SER A 213 -10.26 -2.66 6.93
N PHE A 214 -10.48 -1.39 7.29
CA PHE A 214 -11.49 -0.55 6.65
C PHE A 214 -11.25 -0.43 5.14
N ILE A 215 -10.02 -0.07 4.74
CA ILE A 215 -9.68 0.12 3.32
C ILE A 215 -9.77 -1.19 2.53
N PHE A 216 -9.34 -2.28 3.14
CA PHE A 216 -9.45 -3.59 2.51
C PHE A 216 -10.92 -4.00 2.31
N GLY A 217 -11.78 -3.70 3.29
CA GLY A 217 -13.24 -3.83 3.17
C GLY A 217 -13.80 -3.01 2.01
N VAL A 218 -13.41 -1.73 1.88
CA VAL A 218 -13.84 -0.85 0.78
C VAL A 218 -13.38 -1.39 -0.58
N ILE A 219 -12.12 -1.83 -0.71
CA ILE A 219 -11.60 -2.43 -1.95
C ILE A 219 -12.39 -3.69 -2.31
N SER A 220 -12.69 -4.53 -1.32
CA SER A 220 -13.42 -5.77 -1.51
C SER A 220 -14.86 -5.55 -1.92
N ALA A 221 -15.58 -4.64 -1.25
CA ALA A 221 -16.96 -4.28 -1.57
C ALA A 221 -17.07 -3.76 -3.02
N TYR A 222 -16.21 -2.81 -3.40
CA TYR A 222 -16.16 -2.28 -4.77
C TYR A 222 -15.87 -3.38 -5.81
N ARG A 223 -15.11 -4.40 -5.45
CA ARG A 223 -14.74 -5.50 -6.35
C ARG A 223 -15.82 -6.58 -6.44
N MET A 224 -16.61 -6.80 -5.37
CA MET A 224 -17.81 -7.62 -5.40
C MET A 224 -18.86 -7.06 -6.36
N GLU A 225 -19.06 -5.74 -6.37
CA GLU A 225 -19.95 -5.07 -7.32
C GLU A 225 -19.54 -5.34 -8.78
N LYS A 226 -18.25 -5.61 -9.02
CA LYS A 226 -17.70 -5.98 -10.33
C LYS A 226 -17.60 -7.49 -10.57
N GLY A 227 -18.19 -8.32 -9.72
CA GLY A 227 -18.17 -9.78 -9.84
C GLY A 227 -16.84 -10.45 -9.49
N GLN A 228 -15.90 -9.75 -8.84
CA GLN A 228 -14.59 -10.29 -8.47
C GLN A 228 -14.59 -10.76 -6.99
N LEU A 229 -14.78 -12.07 -6.80
CA LEU A 229 -14.99 -12.72 -5.49
C LEU A 229 -13.73 -12.98 -4.65
N LEU A 230 -12.53 -12.82 -5.22
CA LEU A 230 -11.29 -13.23 -4.57
C LEU A 230 -10.92 -12.31 -3.39
N LEU A 231 -11.02 -10.98 -3.57
CA LEU A 231 -10.69 -9.97 -2.56
C LEU A 231 -11.56 -10.02 -1.28
N PRO A 232 -12.89 -10.24 -1.33
CA PRO A 232 -13.76 -10.42 -0.17
C PRO A 232 -13.33 -11.47 0.85
N VAL A 233 -12.74 -12.58 0.39
CA VAL A 233 -12.24 -13.64 1.28
C VAL A 233 -11.07 -13.14 2.11
N GLY A 234 -10.19 -12.33 1.51
CA GLY A 234 -9.13 -11.63 2.23
C GLY A 234 -9.66 -10.64 3.27
N ALA A 235 -10.85 -10.06 3.06
CA ALA A 235 -11.41 -9.03 3.93
C ALA A 235 -11.97 -9.65 5.20
N ALA A 236 -12.70 -10.75 5.02
CA ALA A 236 -13.14 -11.60 6.11
C ALA A 236 -11.93 -12.05 6.95
N LEU A 237 -10.85 -12.51 6.30
CA LEU A 237 -9.62 -12.89 7.01
C LEU A 237 -8.97 -11.71 7.75
N SER A 238 -8.82 -10.54 7.15
CA SER A 238 -8.25 -9.38 7.84
C SER A 238 -9.08 -8.89 9.03
N SER A 239 -10.42 -8.95 8.92
CA SER A 239 -11.35 -8.52 9.98
C SER A 239 -11.34 -9.43 11.21
N LEU A 240 -10.97 -10.71 11.04
CA LEU A 240 -10.80 -11.64 12.16
C LEU A 240 -9.63 -11.25 13.07
N PHE A 241 -8.68 -10.45 12.58
CA PHE A 241 -7.49 -10.04 13.34
C PHE A 241 -7.55 -8.61 13.89
N THR A 242 -8.66 -7.89 13.67
CA THR A 242 -8.93 -6.61 14.37
C THR A 242 -9.51 -6.79 15.77
N GLY A 243 -9.93 -8.01 16.15
CA GLY A 243 -10.55 -8.31 17.45
C GLY A 243 -9.62 -8.93 18.50
N ILE A 244 -8.32 -9.05 18.24
CA ILE A 244 -7.29 -9.58 19.17
C ILE A 244 -6.35 -8.45 19.58
#